data_AF-Q8VRT2-F1
#
_entry.id   AF-Q8VRT2-F1
#
_cell.length_a   1.000
_cell.length_b   1.000
_cell.length_c   1.000
_cell.angle_alpha   90.00
_cell.angle_beta   90.00
_cell.angle_gamma   90.00
#
_symmetry.space_group_name_H-M   'P 1'
#
loop_
_entity.id
_entity.type
_entity.pdbx_description
1 polymer ?
#
loop_
_entity_poly.entity_id
_entity_poly.type
_entity_poly.pdbx_seq_one_letter_code
_entity_poly.pdbx_strand_id
1 'polypeptide(L)'
;RHVDSSVHLFEKWGLPIWKNDEGNYVRGGRWQIMLNGESYKVIVAEAAKNAIGVDNIYERVYIVEPIMDGDRIAGAIGFSTREEKIYVFKAKTVLAAMGGCVGVFKPRSTGEGLGRSWYPPFSSGSSAYFTMAAGAEMTCQEVRFIPVRFKDAYGPVGAWFLLFKSKATNANGGEYMVERRPELENWGEYGKVKPIPANLRNYLGMLDVEEGLGPIYMQTADAIANLAAGYKDDKKAFKKKMKELESEAWEDFL
;
A
#
# COMPACT_ATOMS: atom_id res chain seq x y z
N ARG A 1 -11.48 12.54 -11.98
CA ARG A 1 -11.80 12.47 -13.42
C ARG A 1 -10.85 11.55 -14.21
N HIS A 2 -9.51 11.71 -14.17
CA HIS A 2 -8.63 10.83 -14.96
C HIS A 2 -8.42 9.43 -14.36
N VAL A 3 -8.36 9.31 -13.03
CA VAL A 3 -8.14 8.01 -12.36
C VAL A 3 -9.41 7.15 -12.27
N ASP A 4 -10.58 7.78 -12.16
CA ASP A 4 -11.86 7.09 -11.98
C ASP A 4 -12.20 6.20 -13.18
N SER A 5 -11.88 6.64 -14.39
CA SER A 5 -12.08 5.86 -15.62
C SER A 5 -11.30 4.55 -15.62
N SER A 6 -10.08 4.54 -15.07
CA SER A 6 -9.29 3.29 -14.94
C SER A 6 -9.95 2.32 -13.95
N VAL A 7 -10.54 2.83 -12.87
CA VAL A 7 -11.28 1.99 -11.91
C VAL A 7 -12.51 1.36 -12.57
N HIS A 8 -13.26 2.11 -13.37
CA HIS A 8 -14.37 1.56 -14.13
C HIS A 8 -13.92 0.51 -15.16
N LEU A 9 -12.73 0.67 -15.75
CA LEU A 9 -12.14 -0.36 -16.62
C LEU A 9 -11.75 -1.62 -15.84
N PHE A 10 -11.18 -1.48 -14.64
CA PHE A 10 -10.87 -2.63 -13.80
C PHE A 10 -12.12 -3.44 -13.45
N GLU A 11 -13.20 -2.77 -13.05
CA GLU A 11 -14.49 -3.43 -12.82
C GLU A 11 -15.00 -4.12 -14.10
N LYS A 12 -14.95 -3.42 -15.24
CA LYS A 12 -15.35 -3.98 -16.53
C LYS A 12 -14.53 -5.20 -16.95
N TRP A 13 -13.25 -5.27 -16.58
CA TRP A 13 -12.38 -6.42 -16.81
C TRP A 13 -12.59 -7.55 -15.80
N GLY A 14 -13.46 -7.37 -14.80
CA GLY A 14 -13.88 -8.41 -13.88
C GLY A 14 -13.40 -8.23 -12.45
N LEU A 15 -12.80 -7.09 -12.07
CA LEU A 15 -12.42 -6.83 -10.69
C LEU A 15 -13.68 -6.67 -9.82
N PRO A 16 -13.92 -7.53 -8.81
CA PRO A 16 -15.11 -7.41 -7.97
C PRO A 16 -14.96 -6.22 -7.00
N ILE A 17 -15.71 -5.15 -7.24
CA ILE A 17 -15.77 -3.98 -6.35
C ILE A 17 -17.02 -4.11 -5.48
N TRP A 18 -16.89 -3.87 -4.18
CA TRP A 18 -18.02 -3.97 -3.26
C TRP A 18 -19.06 -2.89 -3.57
N LYS A 19 -20.33 -3.27 -3.55
CA LYS A 19 -21.47 -2.38 -3.77
C LYS A 19 -22.46 -2.48 -2.61
N ASN A 20 -23.07 -1.35 -2.27
CA ASN A 20 -24.21 -1.33 -1.36
C ASN A 20 -25.51 -1.74 -2.09
N ASP A 21 -26.63 -1.78 -1.37
CA ASP A 21 -27.94 -2.16 -1.91
C ASP A 21 -28.45 -1.23 -3.03
N GLU A 22 -27.90 -0.02 -3.13
CA GLU A 22 -28.22 0.96 -4.18
C GLU A 22 -27.30 0.84 -5.40
N GLY A 23 -26.33 -0.08 -5.38
CA GLY A 23 -25.34 -0.27 -6.44
C GLY A 23 -24.14 0.68 -6.37
N ASN A 24 -24.04 1.53 -5.34
CA ASN A 24 -22.91 2.45 -5.14
C ASN A 24 -21.70 1.72 -4.55
N TYR A 25 -20.49 2.11 -4.95
CA TYR A 25 -19.26 1.51 -4.39
C TYR A 25 -19.13 1.76 -2.89
N VAL A 26 -18.85 0.69 -2.15
CA VAL A 26 -18.60 0.76 -0.70
C VAL A 26 -17.29 1.49 -0.45
N ARG A 27 -17.33 2.52 0.41
CA ARG A 27 -16.17 3.35 0.74
C ARG A 27 -15.44 2.80 1.96
N GLY A 28 -14.16 2.49 1.82
CA GLY A 28 -13.29 2.23 2.97
C GLY A 28 -12.94 3.50 3.74
N GLY A 29 -12.88 4.64 3.04
CA GLY A 29 -12.63 5.96 3.60
C GLY A 29 -13.03 7.05 2.62
N ARG A 30 -12.57 8.29 2.83
CA ARG A 30 -12.93 9.39 1.92
C ARG A 30 -12.48 9.15 0.48
N TRP A 31 -11.40 8.40 0.25
CA TRP A 31 -10.75 8.28 -1.07
C TRP A 31 -10.65 6.84 -1.58
N GLN A 32 -10.98 5.85 -0.75
CA GLN A 32 -10.81 4.43 -1.03
C GLN A 32 -12.16 3.74 -1.20
N ILE A 33 -12.20 2.73 -2.07
CA ILE A 33 -13.32 1.80 -2.24
C ILE A 33 -12.88 0.39 -1.84
N MET A 34 -13.81 -0.40 -1.34
CA MET A 34 -13.57 -1.80 -0.98
C MET A 34 -13.75 -2.70 -2.22
N LEU A 35 -12.95 -3.76 -2.31
CA LEU A 35 -12.93 -4.67 -3.45
C LEU A 35 -12.47 -6.05 -2.97
N ASN A 36 -12.86 -7.11 -3.69
CA ASN A 36 -12.27 -8.43 -3.49
C ASN A 36 -11.03 -8.55 -4.39
N GLY A 37 -9.86 -8.40 -3.79
CA GLY A 37 -8.65 -7.95 -4.49
C GLY A 37 -7.66 -9.02 -4.90
N GLU A 38 -7.87 -10.26 -4.49
CA GLU A 38 -6.92 -11.36 -4.62
C GLU A 38 -6.36 -11.49 -6.06
N SER A 39 -7.24 -11.41 -7.06
CA SER A 39 -6.89 -11.56 -8.47
C SER A 39 -6.60 -10.24 -9.20
N TYR A 40 -6.49 -9.11 -8.49
CA TYR A 40 -6.39 -7.78 -9.11
C TYR A 40 -5.20 -7.68 -10.09
N LYS A 41 -4.02 -8.19 -9.71
CA LYS A 41 -2.85 -8.16 -10.61
C LYS A 41 -3.06 -9.03 -11.85
N VAL A 42 -3.71 -10.19 -11.73
CA VAL A 42 -3.97 -11.09 -12.86
C VAL A 42 -4.92 -10.44 -13.85
N ILE A 43 -6.00 -9.81 -13.37
CA ILE A 43 -6.98 -9.08 -14.21
C ILE A 43 -6.29 -7.98 -15.01
N VAL A 44 -5.47 -7.14 -14.35
CA VAL A 44 -4.75 -6.06 -15.04
C VAL A 44 -3.69 -6.62 -16.00
N ALA A 45 -3.02 -7.71 -15.64
CA ALA A 45 -2.02 -8.34 -16.50
C ALA A 45 -2.65 -8.96 -17.76
N GLU A 46 -3.83 -9.57 -17.64
CA GLU A 46 -4.57 -10.12 -18.77
C GLU A 46 -4.99 -9.00 -19.74
N ALA A 47 -5.54 -7.90 -19.23
CA ALA A 47 -5.90 -6.75 -20.04
C ALA A 47 -4.68 -6.19 -20.81
N ALA A 48 -3.53 -6.06 -20.14
CA ALA A 48 -2.29 -5.63 -20.79
C ALA A 48 -1.80 -6.63 -21.84
N LYS A 49 -1.77 -7.93 -21.52
CA LYS A 49 -1.37 -9.01 -22.42
C LYS A 49 -2.21 -9.05 -23.70
N ASN A 50 -3.53 -8.91 -23.55
CA ASN A 50 -4.46 -8.88 -24.68
C ASN A 50 -4.27 -7.63 -25.55
N ALA A 51 -3.91 -6.49 -24.95
CA ALA A 51 -3.72 -5.24 -25.68
C ALA A 51 -2.40 -5.20 -26.47
N ILE A 52 -1.29 -5.65 -25.88
CA ILE A 52 0.04 -5.54 -26.51
C ILE A 52 0.47 -6.81 -27.24
N GLY A 53 -0.16 -7.95 -26.98
CA GLY A 53 0.19 -9.25 -27.55
C GLY A 53 1.39 -9.91 -26.85
N VAL A 54 1.37 -11.24 -26.79
CA VAL A 54 2.36 -12.03 -26.03
C VAL A 54 3.78 -11.92 -26.57
N ASP A 55 3.94 -11.74 -27.87
CA ASP A 55 5.25 -11.62 -28.52
C ASP A 55 5.99 -10.33 -28.16
N ASN A 56 5.26 -9.34 -27.62
CA ASN A 56 5.81 -8.07 -27.13
C ASN A 56 6.09 -8.09 -25.62
N ILE A 57 5.93 -9.24 -24.96
CA ILE A 57 6.15 -9.40 -23.52
C ILE A 57 7.38 -10.28 -23.28
N TYR A 58 8.39 -9.70 -22.66
CA TYR A 58 9.62 -10.38 -22.29
C TYR A 58 9.63 -10.60 -20.78
N GLU A 59 9.31 -11.82 -20.35
CA GLU A 59 9.37 -12.20 -18.94
C GLU A 59 10.75 -12.76 -18.56
N ARG A 60 11.06 -12.74 -17.26
CA ARG A 60 12.33 -13.27 -16.71
C ARG A 60 13.60 -12.61 -17.28
N VAL A 61 13.47 -11.45 -17.91
CA VAL A 61 14.59 -10.59 -18.32
C VAL A 61 14.75 -9.48 -17.29
N TYR A 62 15.92 -9.38 -16.68
CA TYR A 62 16.24 -8.31 -15.74
C TYR A 62 16.97 -7.18 -16.48
N ILE A 63 16.43 -5.97 -16.43
CA ILE A 63 17.02 -4.77 -17.04
C ILE A 63 18.07 -4.19 -16.09
N VAL A 64 19.25 -3.87 -16.63
CA VAL A 64 20.41 -3.42 -15.85
C VAL A 64 20.72 -1.95 -16.11
N GLU A 65 20.93 -1.56 -17.38
CA GLU A 65 21.39 -0.21 -17.74
C GLU A 65 20.54 0.42 -18.84
N PRO A 66 20.37 1.76 -18.84
CA PRO A 66 19.93 2.50 -20.03
C PRO A 66 21.03 2.49 -21.10
N ILE A 67 20.61 2.51 -22.37
CA ILE A 67 21.51 2.76 -23.49
C ILE A 67 21.28 4.19 -23.94
N MET A 68 22.34 5.00 -23.97
CA MET A 68 22.28 6.42 -24.33
C MET A 68 22.96 6.70 -25.69
N ASP A 69 22.48 7.71 -26.38
CA ASP A 69 23.04 8.30 -27.61
C ASP A 69 23.22 9.81 -27.36
N GLY A 70 24.40 10.19 -26.88
CA GLY A 70 24.58 11.49 -26.22
C GLY A 70 23.64 11.61 -25.02
N ASP A 71 22.90 12.71 -24.95
CA ASP A 71 21.92 12.98 -23.89
C ASP A 71 20.52 12.38 -24.15
N ARG A 72 20.38 11.57 -25.21
CA ARG A 72 19.11 10.97 -25.61
C ARG A 72 19.07 9.48 -25.27
N ILE A 73 17.97 9.02 -24.66
CA ILE A 73 17.72 7.59 -24.49
C ILE A 73 17.64 6.88 -25.85
N ALA A 74 18.34 5.75 -25.97
CA ALA A 74 18.39 4.92 -27.17
C ALA A 74 17.94 3.47 -26.90
N GLY A 75 17.72 3.08 -25.65
CA GLY A 75 17.31 1.73 -25.32
C GLY A 75 17.60 1.30 -23.89
N ALA A 76 17.69 -0.02 -23.70
CA ALA A 76 18.07 -0.66 -22.45
C ALA A 76 18.80 -1.98 -22.72
N ILE A 77 19.68 -2.37 -21.80
CA ILE A 77 20.33 -3.68 -21.80
C ILE A 77 19.93 -4.46 -20.55
N GLY A 78 19.75 -5.76 -20.73
CA GLY A 78 19.40 -6.70 -19.66
C GLY A 78 19.85 -8.11 -19.97
N PHE A 79 19.57 -9.04 -19.07
CA PHE A 79 19.90 -10.45 -19.25
C PHE A 79 18.76 -11.36 -18.78
N SER A 80 18.69 -12.55 -19.37
CA SER A 80 17.75 -13.58 -18.94
C SER A 80 18.19 -14.16 -17.59
N THR A 81 17.23 -14.34 -16.69
CA THR A 81 17.43 -15.04 -15.42
C THR A 81 17.16 -16.55 -15.54
N ARG A 82 17.02 -17.06 -16.77
CA ARG A 82 16.71 -18.48 -17.07
C ARG A 82 17.63 -19.10 -18.10
N GLU A 83 18.31 -18.29 -18.91
CA GLU A 83 19.15 -18.72 -20.03
C GLU A 83 20.38 -17.82 -20.10
N GLU A 84 21.46 -18.31 -20.70
CA GLU A 84 22.68 -17.51 -20.98
C GLU A 84 22.44 -16.57 -22.18
N LYS A 85 21.60 -15.55 -21.98
CA LYS A 85 21.17 -14.64 -23.04
C LYS A 85 21.17 -13.19 -22.57
N ILE A 86 21.89 -12.35 -23.31
CA ILE A 86 21.88 -10.88 -23.16
C ILE A 86 20.85 -10.30 -24.13
N TYR A 87 20.03 -9.38 -23.62
CA TYR A 87 19.05 -8.62 -24.40
C TYR A 87 19.52 -7.19 -24.57
N VAL A 88 19.50 -6.72 -25.82
CA VAL A 88 19.74 -5.32 -26.17
C VAL A 88 18.48 -4.78 -26.84
N PHE A 89 17.71 -3.98 -26.11
CA PHE A 89 16.50 -3.35 -26.61
C PHE A 89 16.84 -1.97 -27.16
N LYS A 90 16.63 -1.76 -28.46
CA LYS A 90 16.73 -0.43 -29.08
C LYS A 90 15.34 0.20 -29.10
N ALA A 91 15.21 1.41 -28.56
CA ALA A 91 13.92 2.08 -28.46
C ALA A 91 14.06 3.60 -28.68
N LYS A 92 13.01 4.20 -29.25
CA LYS A 92 12.91 5.67 -29.39
C LYS A 92 12.50 6.36 -28.08
N THR A 93 11.78 5.63 -27.24
CA THR A 93 11.24 6.09 -25.96
C THR A 93 11.24 4.92 -25.00
N VAL A 94 11.56 5.18 -23.73
CA VAL A 94 11.61 4.17 -22.66
C VAL A 94 10.80 4.68 -21.46
N LEU A 95 10.01 3.80 -20.85
CA LEU A 95 9.29 4.04 -19.61
C LEU A 95 9.87 3.15 -18.51
N ALA A 96 10.48 3.75 -17.48
CA ALA A 96 11.04 3.02 -16.34
C ALA A 96 9.97 2.79 -15.24
N ALA A 97 9.23 1.69 -15.33
CA ALA A 97 8.15 1.31 -14.38
C ALA A 97 8.52 0.09 -13.50
N MET A 98 9.69 0.11 -12.87
CA MET A 98 10.28 -1.01 -12.12
C MET A 98 10.12 -0.91 -10.59
N GLY A 99 9.10 -0.16 -10.13
CA GLY A 99 8.76 -0.04 -8.72
C GLY A 99 9.67 0.87 -7.90
N GLY A 100 9.45 0.88 -6.58
CA GLY A 100 10.23 1.67 -5.62
C GLY A 100 11.50 0.96 -5.14
N CYS A 101 11.90 1.25 -3.90
CA CYS A 101 13.10 0.68 -3.28
C CYS A 101 12.84 0.21 -1.84
N VAL A 102 13.24 -1.02 -1.52
CA VAL A 102 13.27 -1.60 -0.17
C VAL A 102 14.62 -2.28 0.08
N GLY A 103 14.86 -2.75 1.31
CA GLY A 103 16.11 -3.42 1.68
C GLY A 103 17.29 -2.48 1.92
N VAL A 104 17.09 -1.16 1.78
CA VAL A 104 18.12 -0.13 2.03
C VAL A 104 18.25 0.32 3.49
N PHE A 105 17.31 -0.09 4.35
CA PHE A 105 17.37 0.10 5.80
C PHE A 105 17.30 -1.25 6.50
N LYS A 106 18.01 -1.41 7.62
CA LYS A 106 17.91 -2.62 8.46
C LYS A 106 16.48 -2.78 8.98
N PRO A 107 15.77 -3.88 8.69
CA PRO A 107 14.41 -4.09 9.17
C PRO A 107 14.38 -4.57 10.63
N ARG A 108 13.18 -4.61 11.21
CA ARG A 108 12.96 -5.07 12.60
C ARG A 108 13.22 -6.57 12.80
N SER A 109 13.12 -7.37 11.75
CA SER A 109 13.39 -8.81 11.76
C SER A 109 14.53 -9.13 10.80
N THR A 110 15.59 -9.79 11.28
CA THR A 110 16.82 -10.04 10.51
C THR A 110 17.13 -11.51 10.26
N GLY A 111 16.32 -12.42 10.80
CA GLY A 111 16.34 -13.85 10.45
C GLY A 111 15.46 -14.15 9.24
N GLU A 112 14.67 -15.21 9.29
CA GLU A 112 13.72 -15.57 8.22
C GLU A 112 12.71 -14.45 7.90
N GLY A 113 12.36 -13.65 8.90
CA GLY A 113 11.50 -12.47 8.72
C GLY A 113 12.10 -11.34 7.87
N LEU A 114 13.36 -11.44 7.42
CA LEU A 114 14.01 -10.44 6.57
C LEU A 114 13.24 -10.20 5.26
N GLY A 115 12.67 -11.27 4.68
CA GLY A 115 11.85 -11.19 3.46
C GLY A 115 10.47 -10.55 3.68
N ARG A 116 10.12 -10.19 4.92
CA ARG A 116 8.86 -9.54 5.26
C ARG A 116 9.01 -8.02 5.35
N SER A 117 9.18 -7.39 4.21
CA SER A 117 8.99 -5.94 4.07
C SER A 117 7.50 -5.61 3.86
N TRP A 118 7.07 -4.43 4.33
CA TRP A 118 5.70 -3.93 4.05
C TRP A 118 5.50 -3.61 2.56
N TYR A 119 6.48 -2.94 1.95
CA TYR A 119 6.50 -2.69 0.51
C TYR A 119 7.18 -3.88 -0.20
N PRO A 120 6.89 -4.19 -1.48
CA PRO A 120 7.26 -5.47 -2.07
C PRO A 120 8.78 -5.75 -2.03
N PRO A 121 9.21 -6.93 -1.52
CA PRO A 121 10.64 -7.25 -1.32
C PRO A 121 11.45 -7.33 -2.61
N PHE A 122 10.78 -7.47 -3.76
CA PHE A 122 11.38 -7.49 -5.09
C PHE A 122 11.61 -6.09 -5.70
N SER A 123 11.31 -5.01 -4.98
CA SER A 123 11.55 -3.63 -5.44
C SER A 123 12.92 -3.13 -4.98
N SER A 124 13.94 -3.23 -5.84
CA SER A 124 15.34 -2.95 -5.51
C SER A 124 15.84 -1.55 -5.87
N GLY A 125 14.93 -0.62 -6.21
CA GLY A 125 15.31 0.73 -6.64
C GLY A 125 15.74 0.82 -8.10
N SER A 126 15.42 -0.18 -8.94
CA SER A 126 15.85 -0.22 -10.34
C SER A 126 15.31 0.95 -11.17
N SER A 127 14.10 1.45 -10.91
CA SER A 127 13.60 2.68 -11.56
C SER A 127 14.48 3.88 -11.23
N ALA A 128 14.79 4.11 -9.94
CA ALA A 128 15.61 5.24 -9.51
C ALA A 128 17.01 5.15 -10.10
N TYR A 129 17.64 3.97 -10.03
CA TYR A 129 18.95 3.72 -10.64
C TYR A 129 18.94 4.03 -12.14
N PHE A 130 18.02 3.40 -12.88
CA PHE A 130 17.96 3.52 -14.34
C PHE A 130 17.75 4.96 -14.79
N THR A 131 16.88 5.72 -14.11
CA THR A 131 16.65 7.13 -14.45
C THR A 131 17.84 8.02 -14.09
N MET A 132 18.48 7.81 -12.94
CA MET A 132 19.70 8.54 -12.57
C MET A 132 20.85 8.25 -13.54
N ALA A 133 21.05 6.99 -13.90
CA ALA A 133 22.08 6.58 -14.86
C ALA A 133 21.83 7.17 -16.26
N ALA A 134 20.56 7.36 -16.63
CA ALA A 134 20.17 8.05 -17.86
C ALA A 134 20.28 9.58 -17.79
N GLY A 135 20.74 10.15 -16.67
CA GLY A 135 20.88 11.60 -16.48
C GLY A 135 19.57 12.34 -16.17
N ALA A 136 18.50 11.64 -15.79
CA ALA A 136 17.24 12.28 -15.45
C ALA A 136 17.32 12.98 -14.09
N GLU A 137 16.74 14.17 -14.00
CA GLU A 137 16.62 14.91 -12.74
C GLU A 137 15.72 14.15 -11.75
N MET A 138 16.17 14.05 -10.50
CA MET A 138 15.43 13.42 -9.41
C MET A 138 14.87 14.50 -8.48
N THR A 139 13.75 14.21 -7.84
CA THR A 139 13.11 15.11 -6.88
C THR A 139 12.67 14.37 -5.63
N CYS A 140 12.63 15.08 -4.49
CA CYS A 140 12.16 14.59 -3.19
C CYS A 140 12.78 13.25 -2.74
N GLN A 141 14.05 12.99 -3.04
CA GLN A 141 14.72 11.72 -2.70
C GLN A 141 14.91 11.54 -1.17
N GLU A 142 14.88 12.64 -0.42
CA GLU A 142 14.89 12.65 1.04
C GLU A 142 13.57 12.17 1.65
N VAL A 143 12.47 12.18 0.89
CA VAL A 143 11.15 11.78 1.37
C VAL A 143 11.04 10.26 1.40
N ARG A 144 10.94 9.72 2.61
CA ARG A 144 10.70 8.29 2.84
C ARG A 144 9.35 8.05 3.49
N PHE A 145 8.75 6.91 3.19
CA PHE A 145 7.50 6.49 3.82
C PHE A 145 7.75 5.45 4.91
N ILE A 146 7.33 5.78 6.15
CA ILE A 146 7.39 4.85 7.30
C ILE A 146 5.97 4.36 7.59
N PRO A 147 5.63 3.11 7.25
CA PRO A 147 4.28 2.59 7.45
C PRO A 147 4.07 2.15 8.91
N VAL A 148 3.04 2.70 9.57
CA VAL A 148 2.50 2.14 10.83
C VAL A 148 1.51 1.04 10.50
N ARG A 149 1.80 -0.19 10.96
CA ARG A 149 1.08 -1.42 10.59
C ARG A 149 0.99 -2.36 11.78
N PHE A 150 0.26 -3.46 11.63
CA PHE A 150 0.36 -4.56 12.58
C PHE A 150 1.82 -5.04 12.70
N LYS A 151 2.26 -5.23 13.94
CA LYS A 151 3.65 -5.56 14.27
C LYS A 151 4.08 -6.85 13.56
N ASP A 152 5.34 -6.89 13.14
CA ASP A 152 6.04 -8.00 12.48
C ASP A 152 5.55 -8.35 11.07
N ALA A 153 4.27 -8.71 10.90
CA ALA A 153 3.72 -9.13 9.60
C ALA A 153 3.37 -7.95 8.66
N TYR A 154 3.27 -6.73 9.20
CA TYR A 154 2.91 -5.50 8.48
C TYR A 154 1.55 -5.51 7.79
N GLY A 155 0.58 -6.23 8.37
CA GLY A 155 -0.81 -6.21 7.91
C GLY A 155 -1.41 -4.79 7.87
N PRO A 156 -2.36 -4.53 6.96
CA PRO A 156 -2.93 -3.20 6.78
C PRO A 156 -3.75 -2.76 7.98
N VAL A 157 -3.88 -1.43 8.10
CA VAL A 157 -4.61 -0.77 9.19
C VAL A 157 -5.70 0.16 8.64
N GLY A 158 -5.83 0.23 7.31
CA GLY A 158 -6.71 1.16 6.62
C GLY A 158 -8.18 0.87 6.92
N ALA A 159 -8.63 -0.36 6.66
CA ALA A 159 -10.00 -0.77 7.00
C ALA A 159 -10.23 -0.71 8.51
N TRP A 160 -9.26 -1.13 9.33
CA TRP A 160 -9.37 -1.04 10.79
C TRP A 160 -9.69 0.37 11.31
N PHE A 161 -8.95 1.38 10.87
CA PHE A 161 -9.24 2.76 11.28
C PHE A 161 -10.48 3.35 10.63
N LEU A 162 -10.67 3.10 9.32
CA LEU A 162 -11.62 3.88 8.52
C LEU A 162 -12.98 3.19 8.36
N LEU A 163 -13.01 1.86 8.23
CA LEU A 163 -14.23 1.06 8.14
C LEU A 163 -14.67 0.61 9.53
N PHE A 164 -13.80 -0.12 10.25
CA PHE A 164 -14.13 -0.72 11.54
C PHE A 164 -14.09 0.27 12.72
N LYS A 165 -13.60 1.49 12.50
CA LYS A 165 -13.49 2.55 13.54
C LYS A 165 -12.68 2.11 14.77
N SER A 166 -11.71 1.24 14.56
CA SER A 166 -10.77 0.81 15.59
C SER A 166 -9.94 1.99 16.09
N LYS A 167 -9.55 1.91 17.36
CA LYS A 167 -8.64 2.85 18.00
C LYS A 167 -7.25 2.24 18.11
N ALA A 168 -6.24 3.10 18.19
CA ALA A 168 -4.89 2.71 18.55
C ALA A 168 -4.55 3.32 19.91
N THR A 169 -4.25 2.48 20.90
CA THR A 169 -3.94 2.91 22.27
C THR A 169 -2.57 2.43 22.70
N ASN A 170 -1.95 3.15 23.63
CA ASN A 170 -0.73 2.72 24.28
C ASN A 170 -1.00 1.68 25.39
N ALA A 171 0.05 1.20 26.06
CA ALA A 171 -0.04 0.15 27.07
C ALA A 171 -0.87 0.54 28.30
N ASN A 172 -1.01 1.84 28.56
CA ASN A 172 -1.83 2.38 29.65
C ASN A 172 -3.28 2.66 29.21
N GLY A 173 -3.63 2.33 27.96
CA GLY A 173 -4.96 2.58 27.39
C GLY A 173 -5.16 3.97 26.79
N GLY A 174 -4.14 4.83 26.80
CA GLY A 174 -4.21 6.18 26.27
C GLY A 174 -4.25 6.21 24.74
N GLU A 175 -5.11 7.06 24.17
CA GLU A 175 -5.27 7.21 22.71
C GLU A 175 -4.39 8.36 22.22
N TYR A 176 -3.16 8.06 21.74
CA TYR A 176 -2.16 9.08 21.38
C TYR A 176 -2.65 10.09 20.33
N MET A 177 -3.54 9.69 19.43
CA MET A 177 -4.17 10.56 18.42
C MET A 177 -5.17 11.58 19.01
N VAL A 178 -5.56 11.39 20.26
CA VAL A 178 -6.44 12.28 21.03
C VAL A 178 -5.63 13.04 22.06
N GLU A 179 -4.86 12.34 22.88
CA GLU A 179 -4.11 12.92 24.00
C GLU A 179 -3.00 13.85 23.54
N ARG A 180 -2.32 13.53 22.42
CA ARG A 180 -1.25 14.37 21.87
C ARG A 180 -1.72 15.36 20.82
N ARG A 181 -3.01 15.64 20.72
CA ARG A 181 -3.50 16.70 19.81
C ARG A 181 -2.85 18.07 20.02
N PRO A 182 -2.56 18.51 21.26
CA PRO A 182 -1.85 19.78 21.48
C PRO A 182 -0.49 19.85 20.77
N GLU A 183 0.21 18.72 20.61
CA GLU A 183 1.50 18.66 19.91
C GLU A 183 1.39 19.09 18.44
N LEU A 184 0.20 18.98 17.83
CA LEU A 184 -0.02 19.39 16.44
C LEU A 184 0.08 20.91 16.25
N GLU A 185 -0.05 21.70 17.32
CA GLU A 185 0.08 23.17 17.28
C GLU A 185 1.49 23.59 16.86
N ASN A 186 2.51 22.78 17.18
CA ASN A 186 3.90 23.00 16.77
C ASN A 186 4.12 22.94 15.25
N TRP A 187 3.14 22.44 14.48
CA TRP A 187 3.22 22.25 13.04
C TRP A 187 2.38 23.26 12.22
N GLY A 188 1.88 24.31 12.87
CA GLY A 188 1.17 25.41 12.21
C GLY A 188 -0.03 24.95 11.38
N GLU A 189 -0.14 25.43 10.14
CA GLU A 189 -1.24 25.09 9.23
C GLU A 189 -1.29 23.58 8.91
N TYR A 190 -0.16 22.88 8.89
CA TYR A 190 -0.11 21.46 8.59
C TYR A 190 -0.75 20.60 9.70
N GLY A 191 -0.61 21.02 10.97
CA GLY A 191 -1.25 20.38 12.11
C GLY A 191 -2.78 20.52 12.13
N LYS A 192 -3.33 21.49 11.40
CA LYS A 192 -4.76 21.78 11.33
C LYS A 192 -5.50 21.02 10.21
N VAL A 193 -4.77 20.36 9.31
CA VAL A 193 -5.34 19.66 8.15
C VAL A 193 -6.15 18.42 8.58
N LYS A 194 -7.28 18.17 7.90
CA LYS A 194 -8.09 16.95 8.05
C LYS A 194 -8.20 16.18 6.73
N PRO A 195 -7.77 14.90 6.69
CA PRO A 195 -7.16 14.12 7.77
C PRO A 195 -5.75 14.62 8.14
N ILE A 196 -5.32 14.36 9.39
CA ILE A 196 -3.98 14.73 9.87
C ILE A 196 -2.92 14.07 8.96
N PRO A 197 -1.90 14.81 8.49
CA PRO A 197 -0.82 14.27 7.66
C PRO A 197 -0.22 12.98 8.25
N ALA A 198 0.03 12.00 7.40
CA ALA A 198 0.44 10.66 7.85
C ALA A 198 1.74 10.67 8.67
N ASN A 199 2.72 11.50 8.28
CA ASN A 199 3.95 11.70 9.03
C ASN A 199 3.69 12.27 10.44
N LEU A 200 2.77 13.23 10.59
CA LEU A 200 2.41 13.77 11.90
C LEU A 200 1.68 12.73 12.75
N ARG A 201 0.81 11.90 12.17
CA ARG A 201 0.19 10.77 12.88
C ARG A 201 1.22 9.77 13.40
N ASN A 202 2.24 9.48 12.59
CA ASN A 202 3.36 8.63 13.01
C ASN A 202 4.14 9.27 14.15
N TYR A 203 4.42 10.58 14.05
CA TYR A 203 5.17 11.33 15.06
C TYR A 203 4.48 11.28 16.43
N LEU A 204 3.16 11.50 16.50
CA LEU A 204 2.43 11.39 17.77
C LEU A 204 2.56 9.99 18.40
N GLY A 205 2.49 8.93 17.61
CA GLY A 205 2.70 7.57 18.11
C GLY A 205 4.15 7.29 18.50
N MET A 206 5.13 7.94 17.85
CA MET A 206 6.54 7.82 18.22
C MET A 206 6.82 8.43 19.60
N LEU A 207 6.23 9.59 19.91
CA LEU A 207 6.39 10.22 21.22
C LEU A 207 5.95 9.31 22.37
N ASP A 208 4.81 8.61 22.22
CA ASP A 208 4.38 7.59 23.20
C ASP A 208 5.42 6.48 23.38
N VAL A 209 6.00 5.98 22.28
CA VAL A 209 7.00 4.91 22.32
C VAL A 209 8.30 5.39 22.96
N GLU A 210 8.73 6.62 22.67
CA GLU A 210 9.94 7.23 23.23
C GLU A 210 9.81 7.50 24.73
N GLU A 211 8.61 7.84 25.20
CA GLU A 211 8.28 7.98 26.63
C GLU A 211 8.05 6.62 27.33
N GLY A 212 8.22 5.50 26.63
CA GLY A 212 8.08 4.16 27.21
C GLY A 212 6.63 3.69 27.41
N LEU A 213 5.65 4.34 26.77
CA LEU A 213 4.22 3.97 26.84
C LEU A 213 3.84 2.84 25.86
N GLY A 214 4.78 2.39 25.03
CA GLY A 214 4.57 1.21 24.18
C GLY A 214 4.34 -0.07 25.00
N PRO A 215 3.82 -1.15 24.38
CA PRO A 215 3.41 -1.28 22.97
C PRO A 215 2.13 -0.50 22.62
N ILE A 216 1.99 -0.16 21.33
CA ILE A 216 0.77 0.42 20.76
C ILE A 216 -0.11 -0.71 20.23
N TYR A 217 -1.34 -0.80 20.71
CA TYR A 217 -2.33 -1.81 20.36
C TYR A 217 -3.41 -1.26 19.44
N MET A 218 -3.73 -2.00 18.38
CA MET A 218 -4.97 -1.81 17.63
C MET A 218 -6.10 -2.54 18.36
N GLN A 219 -7.12 -1.81 18.80
CA GLN A 219 -8.22 -2.36 19.60
C GLN A 219 -9.29 -3.01 18.71
N THR A 220 -8.90 -4.07 17.99
CA THR A 220 -9.76 -4.76 17.02
C THR A 220 -10.96 -5.44 17.67
N ALA A 221 -10.77 -6.05 18.85
CA ALA A 221 -11.86 -6.70 19.60
C ALA A 221 -12.97 -5.71 19.95
N ASP A 222 -12.59 -4.55 20.49
CA ASP A 222 -13.54 -3.48 20.83
C ASP A 222 -14.21 -2.91 19.58
N ALA A 223 -13.46 -2.73 18.49
CA ALA A 223 -13.99 -2.24 17.23
C ALA A 223 -15.12 -3.15 16.70
N ILE A 224 -14.89 -4.46 16.65
CA ILE A 224 -15.87 -5.45 16.21
C ILE A 224 -17.06 -5.52 17.16
N ALA A 225 -16.80 -5.56 18.48
CA ALA A 225 -17.86 -5.59 19.49
C ALA A 225 -18.79 -4.37 19.40
N ASN A 226 -18.23 -3.18 19.21
CA ASN A 226 -18.99 -1.92 19.07
C ASN A 226 -19.89 -1.93 17.84
N LEU A 227 -19.41 -2.45 16.71
CA LEU A 227 -20.21 -2.55 15.48
C LEU A 227 -21.31 -3.62 15.60
N ALA A 228 -21.05 -4.70 16.32
CA ALA A 228 -22.02 -5.75 16.55
C ALA A 228 -23.06 -5.40 17.64
N ALA A 229 -22.76 -4.45 18.52
CA ALA A 229 -23.58 -4.10 19.69
C ALA A 229 -25.02 -3.71 19.33
N GLY A 230 -25.24 -3.06 18.17
CA GLY A 230 -26.58 -2.69 17.70
C GLY A 230 -27.49 -3.88 17.37
N TYR A 231 -26.94 -5.09 17.25
CA TYR A 231 -27.66 -6.31 16.90
C TYR A 231 -27.80 -7.29 18.07
N LYS A 232 -27.27 -6.94 19.26
CA LYS A 232 -27.14 -7.86 20.40
C LYS A 232 -28.46 -8.46 20.88
N ASP A 233 -29.58 -7.75 20.68
CA ASP A 233 -30.90 -8.17 21.14
C ASP A 233 -31.60 -9.14 20.16
N ASP A 234 -31.07 -9.29 18.93
CA ASP A 234 -31.49 -10.32 17.97
C ASP A 234 -30.33 -11.29 17.71
N LYS A 235 -30.42 -12.48 18.31
CA LYS A 235 -29.39 -13.53 18.21
C LYS A 235 -29.06 -13.92 16.77
N LYS A 236 -30.05 -13.93 15.86
CA LYS A 236 -29.84 -14.31 14.46
C LYS A 236 -29.16 -13.17 13.70
N ALA A 237 -29.61 -11.93 13.90
CA ALA A 237 -29.00 -10.77 13.28
C ALA A 237 -27.56 -10.55 13.78
N PHE A 238 -27.32 -10.69 15.09
CA PHE A 238 -25.98 -10.63 15.69
C PHE A 238 -25.03 -11.64 15.07
N LYS A 239 -25.44 -12.91 14.99
CA LYS A 239 -24.61 -13.97 14.37
C LYS A 239 -24.30 -13.67 12.90
N LYS A 240 -25.28 -13.15 12.15
CA LYS A 240 -25.08 -12.74 10.75
C LYS A 240 -24.07 -11.60 10.66
N LYS A 241 -24.22 -10.55 11.47
CA LYS A 241 -23.33 -9.38 11.45
C LYS A 241 -21.90 -9.74 11.88
N MET A 242 -21.73 -10.60 12.88
CA MET A 242 -20.40 -11.08 13.28
C MET A 242 -19.68 -11.80 12.13
N LYS A 243 -20.38 -12.68 11.41
CA LYS A 243 -19.80 -13.39 10.26
C LYS A 243 -19.44 -12.44 9.10
N GLU A 244 -20.27 -11.43 8.88
CA GLU A 244 -20.00 -10.37 7.90
C GLU A 244 -18.73 -9.60 8.27
N LEU A 245 -18.64 -9.07 9.49
CA LEU A 245 -17.48 -8.32 9.98
C LEU A 245 -16.19 -9.16 9.96
N GLU A 246 -16.28 -10.45 10.28
CA GLU A 246 -15.16 -11.38 10.17
C GLU A 246 -14.69 -11.51 8.71
N SER A 247 -15.62 -11.71 7.77
CA SER A 247 -15.30 -11.80 6.34
C SER A 247 -14.68 -10.51 5.81
N GLU A 248 -15.22 -9.35 6.19
CA GLU A 248 -14.69 -8.05 5.79
C GLU A 248 -13.29 -7.81 6.37
N ALA A 249 -13.06 -8.24 7.62
CA ALA A 249 -11.75 -8.12 8.26
C ALA A 249 -10.70 -9.00 7.58
N TRP A 250 -11.08 -10.22 7.16
CA TRP A 250 -10.19 -11.10 6.40
C TRP A 250 -9.83 -10.54 5.02
N GLU A 251 -10.78 -9.90 4.33
CA GLU A 251 -10.51 -9.29 3.02
C GLU A 251 -9.46 -8.16 3.12
N ASP A 252 -9.39 -7.42 4.24
CA ASP A 252 -8.31 -6.44 4.43
C ASP A 252 -6.92 -7.11 4.46
N PHE A 253 -6.80 -8.39 4.84
CA PHE A 253 -5.51 -9.11 4.92
C PHE A 253 -5.12 -9.89 3.65
N LEU A 254 -6.00 -9.98 2.65
CA LEU A 254 -5.77 -10.70 1.38
C LEU A 254 -5.26 -9.75 0.28
#